data_AF-A0AAV2HRK9-F1
#
_entry.id   AF-A0AAV2HRK9-F1
#
_cell.length_a   1.000
_cell.length_b   1.000
_cell.length_c   1.000
_cell.angle_alpha   90.00
_cell.angle_beta   90.00
_cell.angle_gamma   90.00
#
_symmetry.space_group_name_H-M   'P 1'
#
loop_
_entity.id
_entity.type
_entity.pdbx_description
1 polymer ?
#
loop_
_entity_poly.entity_id
_entity_poly.type
_entity_poly.pdbx_seq_one_letter_code
_entity_poly.pdbx_strand_id
1 'polypeptide(L)'
;MSDKKKTVEVVVFENPQKRKKKIASEQEKSDNKSTSQPPGFNQKQAKYDIRKLGIYGMDKKNKDKAMVDLLVELGAKPPKNRCYHITEYQKMMKVKKQEEEAMAELERKAGIKKKQVKANRKRNKDDLLPHLDGQAGFYKDGVQFVKKLKR
;
A
#
# COMPACT_ATOMS: atom_id res chain seq x y z
N MET A 1 30.68 63.18 -47.38
CA MET A 1 29.36 63.33 -46.72
C MET A 1 29.12 62.06 -45.94
N SER A 2 29.19 62.12 -44.62
CA SER A 2 29.24 60.95 -43.74
C SER A 2 27.92 60.79 -42.99
N ASP A 3 27.15 59.75 -43.32
CA ASP A 3 25.84 59.50 -42.72
C ASP A 3 25.97 59.00 -41.28
N LYS A 4 25.44 59.78 -40.33
CA LYS A 4 25.35 59.39 -38.91
C LYS A 4 24.26 58.33 -38.76
N LYS A 5 24.64 57.09 -38.45
CA LYS A 5 23.69 56.02 -38.12
C LYS A 5 23.11 56.26 -36.71
N LYS A 6 21.79 56.40 -36.61
CA LYS A 6 21.07 56.45 -35.32
C LYS A 6 20.99 55.04 -34.73
N THR A 7 21.36 54.89 -33.47
CA THR A 7 21.23 53.63 -32.71
C THR A 7 19.80 53.47 -32.22
N VAL A 8 19.20 52.32 -32.49
CA VAL A 8 17.85 51.96 -32.04
C VAL A 8 17.96 51.11 -30.78
N GLU A 9 17.35 51.57 -29.68
CA GLU A 9 17.22 50.76 -28.46
C GLU A 9 15.96 49.90 -28.55
N VAL A 10 16.15 48.57 -28.51
CA VAL A 10 15.05 47.60 -28.50
C VAL A 10 14.84 47.16 -27.05
N VAL A 11 13.76 47.66 -26.43
CA VAL A 11 13.35 47.23 -25.10
C VAL A 11 12.38 46.05 -25.24
N VAL A 12 12.82 44.87 -24.82
CA VAL A 12 11.98 43.67 -24.80
C VAL A 12 11.27 43.59 -23.45
N PHE A 13 9.94 43.71 -23.45
CA PHE A 13 9.13 43.56 -22.25
C PHE A 13 8.67 42.11 -22.08
N GLU A 14 9.15 41.45 -21.03
CA GLU A 14 8.68 40.13 -20.63
C GLU A 14 7.47 40.23 -19.69
N ASN A 15 6.29 39.86 -20.19
CA ASN A 15 5.05 39.91 -19.41
C ASN A 15 5.06 38.84 -18.28
N PRO A 16 5.03 39.21 -16.99
CA PRO A 16 5.11 38.28 -15.87
C PRO A 16 3.86 37.40 -15.71
N GLN A 17 2.72 37.78 -16.30
CA GLN A 17 1.48 36.99 -16.23
C GLN A 17 1.48 35.80 -17.20
N LYS A 18 2.39 35.77 -18.19
CA LYS A 18 2.50 34.68 -19.18
C LYS A 18 3.60 33.65 -18.84
N ARG A 19 4.09 33.62 -17.60
CA ARG A 19 5.04 32.61 -17.17
C ARG A 19 4.37 31.24 -17.22
N LYS A 20 4.80 30.38 -18.15
CA LYS A 20 4.43 28.96 -18.14
C LYS A 20 4.78 28.42 -16.75
N LYS A 21 3.80 27.88 -16.03
CA LYS A 21 4.06 27.17 -14.77
C LYS A 21 5.14 26.13 -15.08
N LYS A 22 6.30 26.25 -14.44
CA LYS A 22 7.25 25.15 -14.40
C LYS A 22 6.47 24.00 -13.77
N ILE A 23 6.08 23.02 -14.59
CA ILE A 23 5.76 21.69 -14.08
C ILE A 23 6.97 21.38 -13.22
N ALA A 24 6.76 21.23 -11.92
CA ALA A 24 7.82 20.81 -11.03
C ALA A 24 8.35 19.54 -11.67
N SER A 25 9.54 19.63 -12.28
CA SER A 25 10.32 18.46 -12.57
C SER A 25 10.34 17.71 -11.26
N GLU A 26 9.66 16.57 -11.23
CA GLU A 26 9.89 15.55 -10.23
C GLU A 26 11.41 15.51 -10.12
N GLN A 27 11.91 16.00 -8.99
CA GLN A 27 13.27 15.74 -8.62
C GLN A 27 13.30 14.22 -8.57
N GLU A 28 13.83 13.62 -9.63
CA GLU A 28 14.48 12.33 -9.53
C GLU A 28 15.53 12.51 -8.44
N LYS A 29 15.12 12.25 -7.20
CA LYS A 29 16.03 11.87 -6.15
C LYS A 29 16.59 10.53 -6.60
N SER A 30 17.57 10.60 -7.49
CA SER A 30 18.61 9.60 -7.54
C SER A 30 19.31 9.69 -6.20
N ASP A 31 18.74 9.01 -5.19
CA ASP A 31 19.45 8.68 -3.96
C ASP A 31 20.51 7.62 -4.28
N ASN A 32 21.43 7.93 -5.21
CA ASN A 32 22.74 7.33 -5.25
C ASN A 32 23.58 8.04 -4.18
N LYS A 33 23.21 7.85 -2.91
CA LYS A 33 24.13 8.09 -1.80
C LYS A 33 25.17 6.98 -1.82
N SER A 34 26.26 7.24 -2.55
CA SER A 34 27.54 6.56 -2.39
C SER A 34 28.10 6.89 -1.00
N THR A 35 27.60 6.24 0.04
CA THR A 35 28.26 6.24 1.35
C THR A 35 29.15 5.01 1.43
N SER A 36 30.45 5.28 1.44
CA SER A 36 31.59 4.38 1.64
C SER A 36 31.49 3.54 2.92
N GLN A 37 30.64 2.52 2.91
CA GLN A 37 30.62 1.41 3.87
C GLN A 37 30.42 0.13 3.04
N PRO A 38 31.04 -1.01 3.40
CA PRO A 38 30.71 -2.27 2.74
C PRO A 38 29.19 -2.46 2.88
N PRO A 39 28.45 -2.66 1.78
CA PRO A 39 26.99 -2.72 1.85
C PRO A 39 26.61 -3.94 2.67
N GLY A 40 26.25 -3.73 3.94
CA GLY A 40 25.63 -4.76 4.75
C GLY A 40 24.40 -5.27 4.02
N PHE A 41 24.20 -6.59 4.01
CA PHE A 41 23.09 -7.21 3.29
C PHE A 41 21.74 -6.66 3.80
N ASN A 42 21.10 -5.82 2.99
CA ASN A 42 19.79 -5.27 3.33
C ASN A 42 18.69 -6.19 2.81
N GLN A 43 18.07 -6.94 3.73
CA GLN A 43 17.01 -7.88 3.38
C GLN A 43 15.81 -7.20 2.68
N LYS A 44 15.50 -5.94 3.00
CA LYS A 44 14.38 -5.22 2.36
C LYS A 44 14.68 -4.95 0.88
N GLN A 45 15.91 -4.53 0.58
CA GLN A 45 16.36 -4.31 -0.79
C GLN A 45 16.40 -5.63 -1.56
N ALA A 46 16.97 -6.68 -0.96
CA ALA A 46 17.03 -8.00 -1.58
C ALA A 46 15.64 -8.55 -1.94
N LYS A 47 14.64 -8.37 -1.06
CA LYS A 47 13.24 -8.76 -1.35
C LYS A 47 12.68 -8.01 -2.58
N TYR A 48 12.96 -6.72 -2.69
CA TYR A 48 12.55 -5.91 -3.83
C TYR A 48 13.22 -6.37 -5.13
N ASP A 49 14.53 -6.62 -5.08
CA ASP A 49 15.30 -7.04 -6.25
C ASP A 49 14.86 -8.43 -6.73
N ILE A 50 14.66 -9.38 -5.81
CA ILE A 50 14.12 -10.71 -6.12
C ILE A 50 12.76 -10.58 -6.80
N ARG A 51 11.88 -9.70 -6.30
CA ARG A 51 10.56 -9.49 -6.88
C ARG A 51 10.66 -8.89 -8.29
N LYS A 52 11.53 -7.89 -8.50
CA LYS A 52 11.77 -7.29 -9.82
C LYS A 52 12.29 -8.32 -10.83
N LEU A 53 13.22 -9.18 -10.40
CA LEU A 53 13.73 -10.29 -11.21
C LEU A 53 12.62 -11.30 -11.54
N GLY A 54 11.78 -11.65 -10.58
CA GLY A 54 10.62 -12.52 -10.80
C GLY A 54 9.62 -11.95 -11.81
N ILE A 55 9.37 -10.64 -11.76
CA ILE A 55 8.51 -9.96 -12.75
C ILE A 55 9.09 -10.06 -14.16
N TYR A 56 10.39 -9.87 -14.31
CA TYR A 56 11.05 -9.95 -15.62
C TYR A 56 10.90 -11.32 -16.31
N GLY A 57 10.74 -12.40 -15.55
CA GLY A 57 10.56 -13.76 -16.07
C GLY A 57 9.14 -14.10 -16.57
N MET A 58 8.13 -13.27 -16.32
CA MET A 58 6.73 -13.59 -16.65
C MET A 58 6.32 -13.26 -18.10
N ASP A 59 5.14 -13.75 -18.52
CA ASP A 59 4.50 -13.33 -19.78
C ASP A 59 4.07 -11.86 -19.73
N LYS A 60 3.93 -11.20 -20.90
CA LYS A 60 3.56 -9.76 -20.99
C LYS A 60 2.33 -9.38 -20.14
N LYS A 61 1.25 -10.15 -20.23
CA LYS A 61 0.01 -9.88 -19.48
C LYS A 61 0.18 -10.03 -17.96
N ASN A 62 1.05 -10.94 -17.53
CA ASN A 62 1.29 -11.23 -16.12
C ASN A 62 2.35 -10.27 -15.54
N LYS A 63 3.32 -9.86 -16.37
CA LYS A 63 4.27 -8.77 -16.12
C LYS A 63 3.55 -7.49 -15.74
N ASP A 64 2.61 -7.04 -16.55
CA ASP A 64 1.91 -5.79 -16.32
C ASP A 64 1.14 -5.80 -14.99
N LYS A 65 0.42 -6.91 -14.70
CA LYS A 65 -0.30 -7.07 -13.44
C LYS A 65 0.64 -7.03 -12.23
N ALA A 66 1.72 -7.81 -12.27
CA ALA A 66 2.67 -7.87 -11.16
C ALA A 66 3.46 -6.57 -10.97
N MET A 67 3.70 -5.82 -12.06
CA MET A 67 4.31 -4.49 -12.01
C MET A 67 3.36 -3.48 -11.37
N VAL A 68 2.07 -3.52 -11.72
CA VAL A 68 1.05 -2.69 -11.06
C VAL A 68 1.00 -3.00 -9.55
N ASP A 69 1.00 -4.28 -9.17
CA ASP A 69 1.00 -4.67 -7.76
C ASP A 69 2.25 -4.17 -7.02
N LEU A 70 3.42 -4.25 -7.66
CA LEU A 70 4.67 -3.69 -7.12
C LEU A 70 4.58 -2.18 -6.90
N LEU A 71 4.05 -1.45 -7.89
CA LEU A 71 3.90 0.01 -7.78
C LEU A 71 2.92 0.40 -6.67
N VAL A 72 1.81 -0.34 -6.52
CA VAL A 72 0.85 -0.10 -5.43
C VAL A 72 1.48 -0.31 -4.06
N GLU A 73 2.30 -1.36 -3.91
CA GLU A 73 3.05 -1.59 -2.67
C GLU A 73 4.07 -0.48 -2.38
N LEU A 74 4.67 0.11 -3.41
CA LEU A 74 5.54 1.29 -3.28
C LEU A 74 4.77 2.59 -2.99
N GLY A 75 3.44 2.54 -2.93
CA GLY A 75 2.59 3.67 -2.59
C GLY A 75 1.94 4.36 -3.79
N ALA A 76 2.07 3.82 -5.00
CA ALA A 76 1.30 4.32 -6.14
C ALA A 76 -0.20 4.12 -5.91
N LYS A 77 -1.01 5.01 -6.47
CA LYS A 77 -2.47 4.89 -6.40
C LYS A 77 -2.93 3.67 -7.21
N PRO A 78 -3.78 2.78 -6.67
CA PRO A 78 -4.27 1.62 -7.40
C PRO A 78 -5.10 2.03 -8.63
N PRO A 79 -5.12 1.20 -9.68
CA PRO A 79 -5.90 1.47 -10.88
C PRO A 79 -7.39 1.55 -10.56
N LYS A 80 -8.13 2.34 -11.35
CA LYS A 80 -9.57 2.49 -11.16
C LYS A 80 -10.29 1.16 -11.42
N ASN A 81 -11.15 0.77 -10.48
CA ASN A 81 -11.99 -0.42 -10.64
C ASN A 81 -12.95 -0.25 -11.83
N ARG A 82 -13.21 -1.35 -12.53
CA ARG A 82 -14.25 -1.40 -13.57
C ARG A 82 -15.62 -1.19 -12.94
N CYS A 83 -16.46 -0.39 -13.60
CA CYS A 83 -17.85 -0.21 -13.22
C CYS A 83 -18.67 -1.37 -13.78
N TYR A 84 -19.45 -2.03 -12.92
CA TYR A 84 -20.35 -3.12 -13.29
C TYR A 84 -21.77 -2.78 -12.88
N HIS A 85 -22.75 -3.34 -13.57
CA HIS A 85 -24.13 -3.31 -13.09
C HIS A 85 -24.25 -4.18 -11.82
N ILE A 86 -25.11 -3.77 -10.89
CA ILE A 86 -25.16 -4.39 -9.55
C ILE A 86 -25.46 -5.89 -9.59
N THR A 87 -26.32 -6.33 -10.52
CA THR A 87 -26.67 -7.75 -10.67
C THR A 87 -25.49 -8.58 -11.15
N GLU A 88 -24.65 -8.06 -12.05
CA GLU A 88 -23.45 -8.72 -12.56
C GLU A 88 -22.39 -8.81 -11.46
N TYR A 89 -22.19 -7.73 -10.72
CA TYR A 89 -21.26 -7.68 -9.60
C TYR A 89 -21.60 -8.74 -8.54
N GLN A 90 -22.87 -8.86 -8.17
CA GLN A 90 -23.31 -9.89 -7.23
C GLN A 90 -23.07 -11.31 -7.75
N LYS A 91 -23.31 -11.57 -9.04
CA LYS A 91 -23.00 -12.87 -9.66
C LYS A 91 -21.50 -13.17 -9.59
N MET A 92 -20.65 -12.23 -9.97
CA MET A 92 -19.19 -12.41 -9.89
C MET A 92 -18.71 -12.68 -8.46
N MET A 93 -19.26 -11.98 -7.46
CA MET A 93 -18.88 -12.22 -6.06
C MET A 93 -19.31 -13.58 -5.55
N LYS A 94 -20.48 -14.09 -5.98
CA LYS A 94 -20.91 -15.45 -5.66
C LYS A 94 -19.97 -16.50 -6.27
N VAL A 95 -19.60 -16.34 -7.54
CA VAL A 95 -18.67 -17.25 -8.22
C VAL A 95 -17.30 -17.26 -7.54
N LYS A 96 -16.72 -16.07 -7.28
CA LYS A 96 -15.44 -15.97 -6.56
C LYS A 96 -15.46 -16.67 -5.21
N LYS A 97 -16.54 -16.47 -4.44
CA LYS A 97 -16.70 -17.13 -3.14
C LYS A 97 -16.74 -18.65 -3.27
N GLN A 98 -17.45 -19.18 -4.27
CA GLN A 98 -17.51 -20.61 -4.52
C GLN A 98 -16.16 -21.19 -4.95
N GLU A 99 -15.41 -20.47 -5.81
CA GLU A 99 -14.05 -20.87 -6.21
C GLU A 99 -13.08 -20.87 -5.02
N GLU A 100 -13.16 -19.86 -4.15
CA GLU A 100 -12.37 -19.79 -2.92
C GLU A 100 -12.70 -20.93 -1.95
N GLU A 101 -13.98 -21.28 -1.79
CA GLU A 101 -14.42 -22.41 -0.97
C GLU A 101 -13.95 -23.75 -1.54
N ALA A 102 -14.05 -23.95 -2.86
CA ALA A 102 -13.57 -25.15 -3.53
C ALA A 102 -12.04 -25.31 -3.41
N MET A 103 -11.28 -24.22 -3.64
CA MET A 103 -9.83 -24.21 -3.43
C MET A 103 -9.47 -24.48 -1.97
N ALA A 104 -10.21 -23.90 -1.01
CA ALA A 104 -10.00 -24.16 0.40
C ALA A 104 -10.26 -25.63 0.78
N GLU A 105 -11.25 -26.27 0.17
CA GLU A 105 -11.53 -27.69 0.38
C GLU A 105 -10.42 -28.57 -0.20
N LEU A 106 -9.91 -28.24 -1.39
CA LEU A 106 -8.77 -28.92 -1.99
C LEU A 106 -7.50 -28.78 -1.14
N GLU A 107 -7.19 -27.58 -0.65
CA GLU A 107 -6.07 -27.33 0.27
C GLU A 107 -6.21 -28.14 1.57
N ARG A 108 -7.44 -28.24 2.10
CA ARG A 108 -7.74 -29.05 3.28
C ARG A 108 -7.50 -30.54 3.00
N LYS A 109 -7.95 -31.04 1.84
CA LYS A 109 -7.71 -32.43 1.40
C LYS A 109 -6.21 -32.70 1.19
N ALA A 110 -5.46 -31.71 0.71
CA ALA A 110 -4.01 -31.77 0.55
C ALA A 110 -3.23 -31.64 1.88
N GLY A 111 -3.91 -31.46 3.02
CA GLY A 111 -3.28 -31.37 4.34
C GLY A 111 -2.59 -30.03 4.62
N ILE A 112 -2.80 -29.01 3.79
CA ILE A 112 -2.20 -27.68 3.97
C ILE A 112 -2.96 -26.96 5.08
N LYS A 113 -2.31 -26.77 6.24
CA LYS A 113 -2.92 -26.07 7.38
C LYS A 113 -2.95 -24.56 7.12
N LYS A 114 -4.15 -23.98 7.03
CA LYS A 114 -4.31 -22.51 6.98
C LYS A 114 -3.84 -21.88 8.29
N LYS A 115 -3.09 -20.78 8.17
CA LYS A 115 -2.73 -19.95 9.32
C LYS A 115 -4.00 -19.32 9.89
N GLN A 116 -4.39 -19.74 11.09
CA GLN A 116 -5.52 -19.15 11.81
C GLN A 116 -5.21 -17.69 12.11
N VAL A 117 -5.96 -16.77 11.51
CA VAL A 117 -5.91 -15.36 11.89
C VAL A 117 -6.55 -15.27 13.27
N LYS A 118 -5.79 -14.84 14.28
CA LYS A 118 -6.34 -14.58 15.61
C LYS A 118 -7.42 -13.51 15.47
N ALA A 119 -8.69 -13.92 15.53
CA ALA A 119 -9.78 -12.97 15.56
C ALA A 119 -9.66 -12.15 16.85
N ASN A 120 -9.53 -10.83 16.72
CA ASN A 120 -9.64 -9.95 17.87
C ASN A 120 -11.05 -10.13 18.45
N ARG A 121 -11.15 -10.65 19.67
CA ARG A 121 -12.42 -10.78 20.38
C ARG A 121 -13.06 -9.39 20.46
N LYS A 122 -14.31 -9.27 20.02
CA LYS A 122 -15.09 -8.04 20.25
C LYS A 122 -15.28 -7.89 21.76
N ARG A 123 -14.95 -6.70 22.29
CA ARG A 123 -15.20 -6.33 23.69
C ARG A 123 -16.70 -6.42 23.97
N ASN A 124 -17.09 -7.14 25.01
CA ASN A 124 -18.48 -7.26 25.46
C ASN A 124 -18.88 -6.00 26.25
N LYS A 125 -20.18 -5.84 26.54
CA LYS A 125 -20.66 -4.75 27.40
C LYS A 125 -20.06 -4.79 28.81
N ASP A 126 -19.67 -5.97 29.27
CA ASP A 126 -18.94 -6.15 30.53
C ASP A 126 -17.48 -5.68 30.45
N ASP A 127 -16.95 -5.46 29.24
CA ASP A 127 -15.62 -4.90 28.99
C ASP A 127 -15.69 -3.37 28.73
N LEU A 128 -16.85 -2.71 28.91
CA LEU A 128 -17.12 -1.35 28.39
C LEU A 128 -16.87 -0.17 29.32
N LEU A 129 -16.52 -0.33 30.60
CA LEU A 129 -16.25 0.85 31.43
C LEU A 129 -14.94 0.74 32.22
N PRO A 130 -13.98 1.67 32.03
CA PRO A 130 -12.78 1.76 32.84
C PRO A 130 -13.04 2.36 34.24
N HIS A 131 -14.27 2.78 34.55
CA HIS A 131 -14.63 3.40 35.83
C HIS A 131 -16.10 3.09 36.18
N LEU A 132 -16.33 2.71 37.45
CA LEU A 132 -17.59 2.80 38.24
C LEU A 132 -18.24 1.51 38.76
N ASP A 133 -17.50 0.43 38.97
CA ASP A 133 -17.79 -0.42 40.13
C ASP A 133 -16.47 -0.91 40.73
N GLY A 134 -16.34 -0.90 42.05
CA GLY A 134 -15.12 -1.22 42.79
C GLY A 134 -14.71 -2.69 42.71
N GLN A 135 -15.20 -3.45 41.72
CA GLN A 135 -14.89 -4.85 41.52
C GLN A 135 -13.47 -5.03 40.98
N ALA A 136 -12.63 -5.67 41.78
CA ALA A 136 -11.31 -6.12 41.34
C ALA A 136 -11.45 -7.27 40.32
N GLY A 137 -10.86 -7.13 39.14
CA GLY A 137 -10.81 -8.20 38.15
C GLY A 137 -11.91 -8.16 37.10
N PHE A 138 -12.06 -9.25 36.34
CA PHE A 138 -13.07 -9.34 35.26
C PHE A 138 -14.13 -10.39 35.62
N TYR A 139 -15.38 -10.13 35.27
CA TYR A 139 -16.50 -11.04 35.50
C TYR A 139 -16.80 -11.85 34.24
N LYS A 140 -16.97 -13.17 34.36
CA LYS A 140 -17.33 -14.06 33.23
C LYS A 140 -18.16 -15.23 33.73
N ASP A 141 -19.27 -15.53 33.06
CA ASP A 141 -20.11 -16.72 33.32
C ASP A 141 -20.53 -16.87 34.79
N GLY A 142 -20.90 -15.77 35.46
CA GLY A 142 -21.32 -15.81 36.86
C GLY A 142 -20.18 -15.73 37.89
N VAL A 143 -18.92 -15.72 37.45
CA VAL A 143 -17.73 -15.85 38.30
C VAL A 143 -16.78 -14.65 38.13
N GLN A 144 -16.27 -14.13 39.25
CA GLN A 144 -15.29 -13.05 39.28
C GLN A 144 -13.85 -13.59 39.28
N PHE A 145 -13.06 -13.20 38.28
CA PHE A 145 -11.66 -13.60 38.13
C PHE A 145 -10.71 -12.49 38.58
N VAL A 146 -9.96 -12.76 39.66
CA VAL A 146 -8.94 -11.86 40.20
C VAL A 146 -7.55 -12.42 39.92
N LYS A 147 -6.63 -11.62 39.37
CA LYS A 147 -5.24 -12.05 39.14
C LYS A 147 -4.49 -12.09 40.47
N LYS A 148 -3.89 -13.23 40.81
CA LYS A 148 -3.02 -13.37 41.99
C LYS A 148 -1.72 -12.57 41.77
N LEU A 149 -1.41 -11.66 42.70
CA LEU A 149 -0.11 -10.99 42.73
C LEU A 149 0.95 -12.03 43.12
N LYS A 150 1.96 -12.23 42.27
CA LYS A 150 3.15 -13.00 42.66
C LYS A 150 3.94 -12.13 43.65
N ARG A 151 4.16 -12.66 44.85
CA ARG A 151 5.11 -12.10 45.82
C ARG A 151 6.53 -12.37 45.33
#